data_AF-A0A960YTI7-F1
#
_entry.id   AF-A0A960YTI7-F1
#
_cell.length_a   1.000
_cell.length_b   1.000
_cell.length_c   1.000
_cell.angle_alpha   90.00
_cell.angle_beta   90.00
_cell.angle_gamma   90.00
#
_symmetry.space_group_name_H-M   'P 1'
#
loop_
_entity.id
_entity.type
_entity.pdbx_description
1 polymer ?
#
loop_
_entity_poly.entity_id
_entity_poly.type
_entity_poly.pdbx_seq_one_letter_code
_entity_poly.pdbx_strand_id
1 'polypeptide(L)'
;MRKKIIVSALLFAIAFIASEISATTYNLFVHGRSGDSHCASLTSTSSGQSDVNNYWGGAVSGVSNVRYVGFDGTKNGGAYSWSSCGAQSQFNQAMSTFCTGGNSCRVYTHSTGGLVAAYYFYASGTSGLNIVDVRLMANASGGSELADFSTSYLAWLGFDTLGGELDDSVSTSGARNWNHNYTGGLVLDLTSGEASDYLGATSPLLPGQDDGVLANHTLCGINRVGDIDSSCPYGTGRIREPYACGFLWLSTCYTNYYRWSNYNTVLLRKSDTHGDARSHY
;
A
#
# COMPACT_ATOMS: atom_id res chain seq x y z
N MET A 1 -19.00 -1.54 84.68
CA MET A 1 -18.55 -0.35 83.91
C MET A 1 -17.92 -0.84 82.61
N ARG A 2 -18.60 -0.64 81.47
CA ARG A 2 -18.21 -1.18 80.15
C ARG A 2 -17.20 -0.22 79.48
N LYS A 3 -16.01 -0.73 79.17
CA LYS A 3 -15.00 -0.04 78.35
C LYS A 3 -15.51 0.10 76.92
N LYS A 4 -15.65 1.32 76.41
CA LYS A 4 -15.92 1.60 75.00
C LYS A 4 -14.59 1.55 74.25
N ILE A 5 -14.44 0.54 73.38
CA ILE A 5 -13.36 0.49 72.39
C ILE A 5 -13.81 1.37 71.23
N ILE A 6 -13.13 2.49 71.03
CA ILE A 6 -13.29 3.34 69.84
C ILE A 6 -12.38 2.74 68.77
N VAL A 7 -12.96 2.08 67.78
CA VAL A 7 -12.26 1.67 66.56
C VAL A 7 -12.37 2.82 65.56
N SER A 8 -11.29 3.57 65.38
CA SER A 8 -11.15 4.53 64.28
C SER A 8 -10.94 3.76 62.98
N ALA A 9 -11.95 3.73 62.11
CA ALA A 9 -11.82 3.23 60.75
C ALA A 9 -11.11 4.29 59.89
N LEU A 10 -9.87 4.02 59.51
CA LEU A 10 -9.17 4.76 58.46
C LEU A 10 -9.84 4.42 57.11
N LEU A 11 -10.52 5.39 56.49
CA LEU A 11 -10.91 5.30 55.08
C LEU A 11 -9.64 5.47 54.22
N PHE A 12 -9.20 4.38 53.59
CA PHE A 12 -8.24 4.43 52.49
C PHE A 12 -9.01 4.71 51.19
N ALA A 13 -9.10 5.97 50.78
CA ALA A 13 -9.60 6.34 49.45
C ALA A 13 -8.49 6.08 48.43
N ILE A 14 -8.49 4.90 47.81
CA ILE A 14 -7.66 4.61 46.64
C ILE A 14 -8.27 5.38 45.47
N ALA A 15 -7.70 6.54 45.14
CA ALA A 15 -7.97 7.22 43.89
C ALA A 15 -7.39 6.36 42.76
N PHE A 16 -8.22 5.55 42.13
CA PHE A 16 -7.91 4.99 40.82
C PHE A 16 -7.89 6.15 39.83
N ILE A 17 -6.68 6.64 39.51
CA ILE A 17 -6.47 7.43 38.30
C ILE A 17 -6.71 6.44 37.16
N ALA A 18 -7.95 6.38 36.67
CA ALA A 18 -8.24 5.71 35.42
C ALA A 18 -7.48 6.49 34.35
N SER A 19 -6.36 5.95 33.88
CA SER A 19 -5.78 6.39 32.63
C SER A 19 -6.84 6.14 31.57
N GLU A 20 -7.42 7.20 31.01
CA GLU A 20 -8.32 7.08 29.87
C GLU A 20 -7.53 6.41 28.74
N ILE A 21 -7.76 5.13 28.52
CA ILE A 21 -7.32 4.44 27.31
C ILE A 21 -8.24 4.96 26.21
N SER A 22 -7.94 6.15 25.69
CA SER A 22 -8.63 6.66 24.51
C SER A 22 -8.15 5.88 23.30
N ALA A 23 -9.03 5.04 22.76
CA ALA A 23 -8.83 4.43 21.47
C ALA A 23 -8.48 5.51 20.43
N THR A 24 -7.33 5.37 19.77
CA THR A 24 -6.89 6.31 18.73
C THR A 24 -6.86 5.59 17.39
N THR A 25 -7.42 6.21 16.36
CA THR A 25 -7.20 5.77 14.97
C THR A 25 -5.98 6.50 14.40
N TYR A 26 -4.97 5.72 14.02
CA TYR A 26 -3.76 6.20 13.35
C TYR A 26 -3.92 6.10 11.84
N ASN A 27 -3.36 7.07 11.12
CA ASN A 27 -3.31 7.06 9.66
C ASN A 27 -1.89 6.73 9.26
N LEU A 28 -1.67 5.49 8.82
CA LEU A 28 -0.35 4.99 8.44
C LEU A 28 -0.09 5.30 6.96
N PHE A 29 1.02 5.96 6.67
CA PHE A 29 1.44 6.33 5.33
C PHE A 29 2.69 5.54 4.97
N VAL A 30 2.50 4.45 4.22
CA VAL A 30 3.54 3.52 3.79
C VAL A 30 4.12 3.99 2.46
N HIS A 31 5.39 4.36 2.47
CA HIS A 31 6.05 4.80 1.25
C HIS A 31 6.26 3.64 0.27
N GLY A 32 6.56 3.97 -0.98
CA GLY A 32 6.96 3.02 -2.01
C GLY A 32 8.43 3.11 -2.38
N ARG A 33 8.76 2.70 -3.61
CA ARG A 33 10.13 2.65 -4.11
C ARG A 33 10.87 3.96 -3.86
N SER A 34 12.09 3.86 -3.32
CA SER A 34 13.01 4.98 -3.15
C SER A 34 14.46 4.48 -3.06
N GLY A 35 15.40 5.28 -3.55
CA GLY A 35 16.84 5.01 -3.45
C GLY A 35 17.44 5.37 -2.10
N ASP A 36 16.73 6.16 -1.30
CA ASP A 36 17.12 6.48 0.06
C ASP A 36 16.49 5.51 1.06
N SER A 37 17.14 5.34 2.21
CA SER A 37 16.55 4.62 3.34
C SER A 37 15.58 5.53 4.09
N HIS A 38 14.29 5.15 4.13
CA HIS A 38 13.25 5.90 4.86
C HIS A 38 12.98 5.33 6.26
N CYS A 39 13.85 4.45 6.76
CA CYS A 39 13.60 3.73 7.99
C CYS A 39 13.45 4.64 9.21
N ALA A 40 12.47 4.28 10.04
CA ALA A 40 12.26 4.89 11.34
C ALA A 40 12.17 3.81 12.43
N SER A 41 12.36 4.22 13.70
CA SER A 41 12.11 3.35 14.85
C SER A 41 10.64 3.45 15.25
N LEU A 42 9.87 2.36 15.09
CA LEU A 42 8.42 2.32 15.31
C LEU A 42 8.04 1.56 16.59
N THR A 43 8.65 1.95 17.71
CA THR A 43 8.57 1.23 19.00
C THR A 43 7.47 1.73 19.95
N SER A 44 6.86 2.88 19.65
CA SER A 44 5.78 3.44 20.47
C SER A 44 4.82 4.28 19.64
N THR A 45 3.66 4.63 20.21
CA THR A 45 2.68 5.46 19.51
C THR A 45 3.16 6.87 19.18
N SER A 46 4.26 7.36 19.79
CA SER A 46 4.89 8.64 19.45
C SER A 46 5.92 8.54 18.32
N SER A 47 6.27 7.33 17.87
CA SER A 47 7.18 7.10 16.74
C SER A 47 6.57 7.51 15.40
N GLY A 48 7.38 7.58 14.34
CA GLY A 48 6.89 7.71 12.95
C GLY A 48 6.23 9.04 12.59
N GLN A 49 6.44 10.10 13.36
CA GLN A 49 5.77 11.40 13.11
C GLN A 49 6.41 12.22 11.98
N SER A 50 7.62 11.86 11.54
CA SER A 50 8.36 12.58 10.50
C SER A 50 8.39 11.78 9.21
N ASP A 51 8.18 12.47 8.09
CA ASP A 51 8.39 11.95 6.74
C ASP A 51 9.90 11.93 6.44
N VAL A 52 10.55 10.80 6.72
CA VAL A 52 12.00 10.62 6.53
C VAL A 52 12.33 10.83 5.05
N ASN A 53 13.37 11.63 4.76
CA ASN A 53 13.77 12.05 3.41
C ASN A 53 12.64 12.61 2.53
N ASN A 54 11.57 13.15 3.14
CA ASN A 54 10.52 13.89 2.45
C ASN A 54 9.86 13.08 1.29
N TYR A 55 9.61 11.79 1.49
CA TYR A 55 9.01 10.93 0.46
C TYR A 55 7.62 11.44 0.03
N TRP A 56 6.81 11.81 1.01
CA TRP A 56 5.46 12.29 0.78
C TRP A 56 5.41 13.76 0.37
N GLY A 57 6.52 14.50 0.51
CA GLY A 57 6.67 15.82 -0.10
C GLY A 57 5.64 16.86 0.37
N GLY A 58 5.06 16.67 1.56
CA GLY A 58 3.96 17.49 2.06
C GLY A 58 2.58 17.20 1.47
N ALA A 59 2.43 16.16 0.64
CA ALA A 59 1.13 15.74 0.10
C ALA A 59 0.13 15.35 1.20
N VAL A 60 0.63 14.82 2.31
CA VAL A 60 -0.18 14.46 3.48
C VAL A 60 -0.55 15.72 4.27
N SER A 61 -1.81 16.11 4.16
CA SER A 61 -2.38 17.29 4.79
C SER A 61 -3.81 17.03 5.28
N GLY A 62 -4.25 17.80 6.30
CA GLY A 62 -5.62 17.73 6.81
C GLY A 62 -5.99 16.47 7.59
N VAL A 63 -5.00 15.62 7.94
CA VAL A 63 -5.21 14.35 8.65
C VAL A 63 -4.46 14.36 9.98
N SER A 64 -5.13 13.91 11.05
CA SER A 64 -4.53 13.76 12.39
C SER A 64 -3.87 12.39 12.58
N ASN A 65 -3.05 12.23 13.62
CA ASN A 65 -2.46 10.93 14.00
C ASN A 65 -1.69 10.23 12.86
N VAL A 66 -1.04 11.03 12.01
CA VAL A 66 -0.25 10.56 10.86
C VAL A 66 1.01 9.83 11.34
N ARG A 67 1.28 8.66 10.78
CA ARG A 67 2.49 7.89 11.02
C ARG A 67 3.10 7.45 9.70
N TYR A 68 4.31 7.90 9.42
CA TYR A 68 5.07 7.52 8.25
C TYR A 68 5.76 6.18 8.50
N VAL A 69 5.53 5.24 7.59
CA VAL A 69 6.10 3.90 7.64
C VAL A 69 7.07 3.79 6.48
N GLY A 70 8.35 3.91 6.81
CA GLY A 70 9.45 3.90 5.86
C GLY A 70 10.32 2.65 6.00
N PHE A 71 10.90 2.21 4.89
CA PHE A 71 11.82 1.09 4.76
C PHE A 71 12.98 1.44 3.82
N ASP A 72 13.99 0.56 3.79
CA ASP A 72 15.09 0.62 2.84
C ASP A 72 14.89 -0.44 1.77
N GLY A 73 14.66 0.02 0.54
CA GLY A 73 14.43 -0.83 -0.63
C GLY A 73 15.64 -1.67 -1.03
N THR A 74 16.85 -1.33 -0.58
CA THR A 74 18.09 -2.06 -0.93
C THR A 74 18.31 -3.30 -0.06
N LYS A 75 17.45 -3.53 0.93
CA LYS A 75 17.57 -4.66 1.86
C LYS A 75 17.26 -5.99 1.19
N ASN A 76 17.97 -7.03 1.63
CA ASN A 76 17.79 -8.39 1.11
C ASN A 76 16.33 -8.86 1.30
N GLY A 77 15.67 -9.27 0.23
CA GLY A 77 14.27 -9.62 0.08
C GLY A 77 13.43 -8.52 -0.55
N GLY A 78 13.98 -7.34 -0.83
CA GLY A 78 13.25 -6.21 -1.42
C GLY A 78 11.96 -5.88 -0.66
N ALA A 79 10.82 -5.90 -1.36
CA ALA A 79 9.50 -5.63 -0.78
C ALA A 79 9.07 -6.70 0.24
N TYR A 80 9.70 -7.88 0.21
CA TYR A 80 9.46 -9.02 1.09
C TYR A 80 10.47 -9.11 2.24
N SER A 81 11.36 -8.13 2.39
CA SER A 81 12.47 -8.17 3.35
C SER A 81 12.00 -8.09 4.82
N TRP A 82 12.38 -9.10 5.61
CA TRP A 82 12.27 -9.12 7.07
C TRP A 82 13.55 -8.70 7.80
N SER A 83 14.58 -8.30 7.06
CA SER A 83 15.82 -7.82 7.65
C SER A 83 15.61 -6.52 8.45
N SER A 84 16.61 -6.12 9.24
CA SER A 84 16.56 -4.81 9.90
C SER A 84 16.37 -3.72 8.86
N CYS A 85 15.36 -2.85 9.06
CA CYS A 85 14.99 -1.79 8.12
C CYS A 85 14.44 -2.30 6.75
N GLY A 86 14.15 -3.61 6.64
CA GLY A 86 13.42 -4.18 5.50
C GLY A 86 11.93 -3.86 5.51
N ALA A 87 11.30 -3.91 4.33
CA ALA A 87 9.92 -3.50 4.12
C ALA A 87 8.90 -4.21 5.01
N GLN A 88 8.96 -5.55 5.09
CA GLN A 88 8.04 -6.32 5.95
C GLN A 88 8.32 -6.11 7.43
N SER A 89 9.59 -5.98 7.83
CA SER A 89 9.97 -5.70 9.21
C SER A 89 9.42 -4.35 9.69
N GLN A 90 9.56 -3.29 8.88
CA GLN A 90 9.06 -1.96 9.19
C GLN A 90 7.53 -1.92 9.23
N PHE A 91 6.88 -2.52 8.23
CA PHE A 91 5.42 -2.57 8.20
C PHE A 91 4.86 -3.39 9.37
N ASN A 92 5.48 -4.51 9.73
CA ASN A 92 5.09 -5.30 10.90
C ASN A 92 5.21 -4.52 12.22
N GLN A 93 6.29 -3.75 12.40
CA GLN A 93 6.46 -2.89 13.57
C GLN A 93 5.36 -1.82 13.63
N ALA A 94 5.03 -1.20 12.49
CA ALA A 94 3.93 -0.24 12.41
C ALA A 94 2.59 -0.89 12.82
N MET A 95 2.26 -2.04 12.23
CA MET A 95 1.01 -2.74 12.53
C MET A 95 0.90 -3.13 14.01
N SER A 96 1.99 -3.63 14.58
CA SER A 96 2.05 -4.05 15.99
C SER A 96 1.92 -2.87 16.96
N THR A 97 2.53 -1.73 16.64
CA THR A 97 2.58 -0.56 17.52
C THR A 97 1.32 0.31 17.44
N PHE A 98 0.74 0.47 16.25
CA PHE A 98 -0.36 1.42 16.03
C PHE A 98 -1.73 0.76 15.89
N CYS A 99 -1.80 -0.52 15.50
CA CYS A 99 -3.06 -1.16 15.10
C CYS A 99 -3.52 -2.26 16.07
N THR A 100 -2.99 -2.30 17.29
CA THR A 100 -3.33 -3.31 18.30
C THR A 100 -3.91 -2.67 19.57
N GLY A 101 -4.41 -3.51 20.48
CA GLY A 101 -4.99 -3.07 21.74
C GLY A 101 -6.28 -2.27 21.51
N GLY A 102 -6.36 -1.07 22.09
CA GLY A 102 -7.48 -0.15 21.87
C GLY A 102 -7.35 0.73 20.61
N ASN A 103 -6.21 0.70 19.92
CA ASN A 103 -5.98 1.55 18.75
C ASN A 103 -6.47 0.88 17.48
N SER A 104 -6.72 1.67 16.44
CA SER A 104 -7.03 1.19 15.10
C SER A 104 -6.23 1.93 14.03
N CYS A 105 -6.19 1.39 12.81
CA CYS A 105 -5.41 1.96 11.72
C CYS A 105 -6.20 2.10 10.43
N ARG A 106 -5.96 3.21 9.74
CA ARG A 106 -6.14 3.34 8.29
C ARG A 106 -4.78 3.21 7.65
N VAL A 107 -4.65 2.36 6.64
CA VAL A 107 -3.38 2.12 5.95
C VAL A 107 -3.45 2.70 4.56
N TYR A 108 -2.68 3.75 4.32
CA TYR A 108 -2.49 4.38 3.03
C TYR A 108 -1.12 4.01 2.50
N THR A 109 -1.06 3.49 1.29
CA THR A 109 0.19 3.11 0.67
C THR A 109 0.34 3.81 -0.67
N HIS A 110 1.58 4.02 -1.09
CA HIS A 110 1.88 4.53 -2.42
C HIS A 110 2.85 3.58 -3.13
N SER A 111 2.67 3.38 -4.45
CA SER A 111 3.64 2.66 -5.28
C SER A 111 3.94 1.25 -4.73
N THR A 112 5.21 0.88 -4.57
CA THR A 112 5.65 -0.38 -3.96
C THR A 112 5.14 -0.61 -2.54
N GLY A 113 4.77 0.44 -1.79
CA GLY A 113 4.17 0.30 -0.46
C GLY A 113 2.88 -0.53 -0.50
N GLY A 114 2.15 -0.49 -1.62
CA GLY A 114 0.96 -1.32 -1.81
C GLY A 114 1.29 -2.81 -1.97
N LEU A 115 2.40 -3.14 -2.64
CA LEU A 115 2.90 -4.52 -2.67
C LEU A 115 3.31 -4.99 -1.27
N VAL A 116 4.02 -4.14 -0.52
CA VAL A 116 4.46 -4.42 0.85
C VAL A 116 3.27 -4.75 1.75
N ALA A 117 2.23 -3.90 1.75
CA ALA A 117 1.05 -4.10 2.57
C ALA A 117 0.23 -5.31 2.14
N ALA A 118 -0.03 -5.46 0.83
CA ALA A 118 -0.82 -6.57 0.32
C ALA A 118 -0.15 -7.93 0.60
N TYR A 119 1.17 -8.01 0.43
CA TYR A 119 1.92 -9.21 0.79
C TYR A 119 1.94 -9.47 2.29
N TYR A 120 2.07 -8.43 3.13
CA TYR A 120 2.02 -8.60 4.58
C TYR A 120 0.71 -9.23 5.04
N PHE A 121 -0.43 -8.75 4.53
CA PHE A 121 -1.74 -9.32 4.87
C PHE A 121 -1.92 -10.76 4.35
N TYR A 122 -1.24 -11.11 3.25
CA TYR A 122 -1.13 -12.49 2.80
C TYR A 122 -0.29 -13.36 3.74
N ALA A 123 0.93 -12.92 4.07
CA ALA A 123 1.94 -13.72 4.74
C ALA A 123 1.77 -13.78 6.27
N SER A 124 1.38 -12.66 6.89
CA SER A 124 1.23 -12.52 8.34
C SER A 124 -0.23 -12.55 8.80
N GLY A 125 -1.18 -12.34 7.89
CA GLY A 125 -2.60 -12.25 8.23
C GLY A 125 -2.93 -10.98 9.02
N THR A 126 -4.10 -10.97 9.66
CA THR A 126 -4.69 -9.79 10.30
C THR A 126 -5.11 -10.04 11.75
N SER A 127 -4.81 -11.23 12.28
CA SER A 127 -5.22 -11.64 13.62
C SER A 127 -4.64 -10.68 14.67
N GLY A 128 -5.52 -10.11 15.50
CA GLY A 128 -5.15 -9.15 16.54
C GLY A 128 -4.90 -7.72 16.05
N LEU A 129 -5.08 -7.44 14.75
CA LEU A 129 -4.99 -6.10 14.18
C LEU A 129 -6.39 -5.48 14.04
N ASN A 130 -6.51 -4.23 14.46
CA ASN A 130 -7.70 -3.39 14.32
C ASN A 130 -7.53 -2.49 13.10
N ILE A 131 -7.93 -2.98 11.92
CA ILE A 131 -7.79 -2.27 10.64
C ILE A 131 -9.15 -1.73 10.22
N VAL A 132 -9.22 -0.43 9.96
CA VAL A 132 -10.44 0.27 9.53
C VAL A 132 -10.57 0.20 8.02
N ASP A 133 -9.51 0.57 7.32
CA ASP A 133 -9.43 0.50 5.87
C ASP A 133 -7.97 0.36 5.42
N VAL A 134 -7.80 -0.14 4.19
CA VAL A 134 -6.52 -0.21 3.50
C VAL A 134 -6.71 0.33 2.10
N ARG A 135 -5.98 1.39 1.77
CA ARG A 135 -5.98 2.01 0.44
C ARG A 135 -4.60 1.92 -0.20
N LEU A 136 -4.58 1.30 -1.37
CA LEU A 136 -3.42 1.11 -2.21
C LEU A 136 -3.44 2.13 -3.35
N MET A 137 -2.68 3.21 -3.18
CA MET A 137 -2.63 4.32 -4.13
C MET A 137 -1.52 4.09 -5.15
N ALA A 138 -1.87 4.09 -6.45
CA ALA A 138 -0.93 3.79 -7.54
C ALA A 138 -0.07 2.55 -7.23
N ASN A 139 -0.74 1.45 -6.90
CA ASN A 139 -0.12 0.37 -6.14
C ASN A 139 0.58 -0.67 -7.03
N ALA A 140 1.80 -1.05 -6.68
CA ALA A 140 2.58 -2.01 -7.47
C ALA A 140 2.33 -3.48 -7.09
N SER A 141 1.18 -3.82 -6.51
CA SER A 141 0.91 -5.20 -6.07
C SER A 141 0.85 -6.18 -7.25
N GLY A 142 0.43 -5.73 -8.43
CA GLY A 142 0.48 -6.53 -9.66
C GLY A 142 1.79 -6.43 -10.45
N GLY A 143 2.75 -5.68 -9.93
CA GLY A 143 4.04 -5.42 -10.54
C GLY A 143 4.03 -4.34 -11.63
N SER A 144 5.22 -4.03 -12.12
CA SER A 144 5.46 -3.06 -13.19
C SER A 144 6.34 -3.70 -14.25
N GLU A 145 5.99 -3.52 -15.52
CA GLU A 145 6.81 -3.94 -16.64
C GLU A 145 8.16 -3.21 -16.62
N LEU A 146 8.24 -1.99 -16.07
CA LEU A 146 9.51 -1.29 -15.92
C LEU A 146 10.51 -2.13 -15.10
N ALA A 147 10.04 -2.84 -14.08
CA ALA A 147 10.90 -3.72 -13.29
C ALA A 147 11.25 -5.05 -14.01
N ASP A 148 10.58 -5.39 -15.12
CA ASP A 148 10.95 -6.51 -15.99
C ASP A 148 12.05 -6.13 -17.01
N PHE A 149 12.27 -4.82 -17.24
CA PHE A 149 13.31 -4.33 -18.13
C PHE A 149 14.67 -4.17 -17.42
N SER A 150 15.74 -4.25 -18.21
CA SER A 150 17.09 -4.04 -17.69
C SER A 150 17.24 -2.65 -17.07
N THR A 151 17.78 -2.61 -15.86
CA THR A 151 18.15 -1.38 -15.16
C THR A 151 19.04 -0.47 -16.00
N SER A 152 19.92 -1.03 -16.84
CA SER A 152 20.80 -0.26 -17.73
C SER A 152 20.04 0.42 -18.87
N TYR A 153 18.97 -0.19 -19.38
CA TYR A 153 18.15 0.39 -20.44
C TYR A 153 17.28 1.52 -19.90
N LEU A 154 16.69 1.33 -18.72
CA LEU A 154 15.92 2.36 -18.04
C LEU A 154 16.81 3.53 -17.59
N ALA A 155 18.00 3.26 -17.06
CA ALA A 155 18.97 4.30 -16.73
C ALA A 155 19.42 5.08 -17.98
N TRP A 156 19.56 4.42 -19.14
CA TRP A 156 19.85 5.10 -20.42
C TRP A 156 18.72 6.05 -20.84
N LEU A 157 17.47 5.71 -20.54
CA LEU A 157 16.30 6.59 -20.74
C LEU A 157 16.17 7.68 -19.65
N GLY A 158 17.04 7.68 -18.64
CA GLY A 158 17.04 8.66 -17.55
C GLY A 158 16.13 8.31 -16.36
N PHE A 159 15.73 7.05 -16.21
CA PHE A 159 14.93 6.60 -15.08
C PHE A 159 15.80 6.08 -13.94
N ASP A 160 15.48 6.49 -12.71
CA ASP A 160 16.15 6.00 -11.51
C ASP A 160 15.79 4.53 -11.25
N THR A 161 16.72 3.64 -11.56
CA THR A 161 16.61 2.23 -11.23
C THR A 161 17.42 1.90 -10.00
N LEU A 162 16.78 1.29 -9.00
CA LEU A 162 17.43 0.78 -7.81
C LEU A 162 18.13 -0.55 -8.09
N GLY A 163 17.58 -1.33 -9.05
CA GLY A 163 18.05 -2.67 -9.33
C GLY A 163 17.90 -3.62 -8.14
N GLY A 164 18.39 -4.83 -8.34
CA GLY A 164 18.43 -5.85 -7.30
C GLY A 164 17.05 -6.32 -6.86
N GLU A 165 16.97 -6.78 -5.62
CA GLU A 165 15.86 -7.61 -5.16
C GLU A 165 14.53 -6.85 -4.98
N LEU A 166 14.55 -5.52 -4.92
CA LEU A 166 13.32 -4.72 -4.98
C LEU A 166 12.72 -4.70 -6.38
N ASP A 167 13.55 -4.60 -7.42
CA ASP A 167 13.10 -4.68 -8.82
C ASP A 167 12.57 -6.08 -9.07
N ASP A 168 13.28 -7.12 -8.61
CA ASP A 168 12.78 -8.50 -8.67
C ASP A 168 11.43 -8.64 -7.97
N SER A 169 11.24 -8.01 -6.81
CA SER A 169 9.96 -8.05 -6.08
C SER A 169 8.83 -7.34 -6.84
N VAL A 170 9.14 -6.22 -7.51
CA VAL A 170 8.16 -5.36 -8.20
C VAL A 170 7.96 -5.75 -9.67
N SER A 171 8.80 -6.62 -10.21
CA SER A 171 8.62 -7.26 -11.51
C SER A 171 7.23 -7.89 -11.61
N THR A 172 6.64 -7.97 -12.80
CA THR A 172 5.30 -8.57 -12.96
C THR A 172 5.27 -10.01 -12.48
N SER A 173 6.38 -10.73 -12.62
CA SER A 173 6.53 -12.10 -12.13
C SER A 173 6.67 -12.17 -10.60
N GLY A 174 7.53 -11.33 -10.01
CA GLY A 174 7.81 -11.34 -8.58
C GLY A 174 6.64 -10.84 -7.74
N ALA A 175 5.95 -9.79 -8.20
CA ALA A 175 4.81 -9.21 -7.51
C ALA A 175 3.61 -10.17 -7.50
N ARG A 176 3.50 -11.08 -8.48
CA ARG A 176 2.38 -12.01 -8.67
C ARG A 176 2.64 -13.43 -8.12
N ASN A 177 3.79 -13.67 -7.49
CA ASN A 177 4.22 -15.00 -7.05
C ASN A 177 3.57 -15.47 -5.72
N TRP A 178 2.36 -15.00 -5.43
CA TRP A 178 1.61 -15.34 -4.23
C TRP A 178 0.10 -15.14 -4.47
N ASN A 179 -0.73 -15.64 -3.55
CA ASN A 179 -2.18 -15.59 -3.73
C ASN A 179 -2.77 -14.26 -3.25
N HIS A 180 -2.95 -13.31 -4.16
CA HIS A 180 -3.58 -12.00 -3.91
C HIS A 180 -5.01 -12.07 -3.38
N ASN A 181 -5.71 -13.20 -3.52
CA ASN A 181 -7.05 -13.37 -2.97
C ASN A 181 -7.05 -13.69 -1.47
N TYR A 182 -5.87 -13.82 -0.85
CA TYR A 182 -5.72 -14.09 0.57
C TYR A 182 -5.12 -12.87 1.26
N THR A 183 -5.98 -12.04 1.87
CA THR A 183 -5.65 -10.73 2.48
C THR A 183 -6.08 -10.67 3.95
N GLY A 184 -6.22 -11.82 4.62
CA GLY A 184 -6.72 -11.89 5.99
C GLY A 184 -8.15 -11.36 6.16
N GLY A 185 -8.98 -11.47 5.12
CA GLY A 185 -10.37 -10.98 5.11
C GLY A 185 -10.54 -9.49 4.82
N LEU A 186 -9.47 -8.76 4.51
CA LEU A 186 -9.53 -7.34 4.16
C LEU A 186 -9.92 -7.14 2.70
N VAL A 187 -10.71 -6.11 2.44
CA VAL A 187 -10.83 -5.50 1.11
C VAL A 187 -9.72 -4.46 0.96
N LEU A 188 -9.00 -4.51 -0.15
CA LEU A 188 -7.94 -3.58 -0.51
C LEU A 188 -8.50 -2.58 -1.52
N ASP A 189 -8.68 -1.35 -1.06
CA ASP A 189 -9.21 -0.26 -1.89
C ASP A 189 -8.12 0.28 -2.80
N LEU A 190 -8.42 0.45 -4.09
CA LEU A 190 -7.47 0.90 -5.10
C LEU A 190 -7.81 2.30 -5.57
N THR A 191 -6.76 3.08 -5.83
CA THR A 191 -6.88 4.32 -6.60
C THR A 191 -6.00 4.25 -7.83
N SER A 192 -6.53 4.64 -8.98
CA SER A 192 -5.83 4.59 -10.27
C SER A 192 -5.75 5.96 -10.93
N GLY A 193 -4.59 6.24 -11.53
CA GLY A 193 -4.33 7.33 -12.46
C GLY A 193 -4.29 6.81 -13.91
N GLU A 194 -4.37 7.70 -14.89
CA GLU A 194 -4.20 7.39 -16.33
C GLU A 194 -3.34 8.44 -17.05
N ALA A 195 -2.63 9.29 -16.30
CA ALA A 195 -1.71 10.26 -16.87
C ALA A 195 -0.27 9.80 -16.65
N SER A 196 0.63 10.22 -17.52
CA SER A 196 2.01 9.74 -17.50
C SER A 196 2.92 10.68 -16.72
N ASP A 197 3.61 10.13 -15.71
CA ASP A 197 4.88 10.70 -15.26
C ASP A 197 5.92 10.61 -16.38
N TYR A 198 6.91 11.52 -16.38
CA TYR A 198 8.01 11.53 -17.37
C TYR A 198 7.60 11.81 -18.83
N LEU A 199 6.55 12.61 -19.05
CA LEU A 199 6.13 13.08 -20.38
C LEU A 199 5.82 11.92 -21.37
N GLY A 200 5.33 10.77 -20.88
CA GLY A 200 5.00 9.63 -21.74
C GLY A 200 6.20 8.74 -22.11
N ALA A 201 7.39 8.97 -21.55
CA ALA A 201 8.59 8.23 -21.94
C ALA A 201 8.56 6.75 -21.52
N THR A 202 7.79 6.40 -20.48
CA THR A 202 7.64 5.02 -19.99
C THR A 202 6.47 4.28 -20.62
N SER A 203 5.43 4.98 -21.09
CA SER A 203 4.21 4.38 -21.63
C SER A 203 4.45 3.33 -22.74
N PRO A 204 5.44 3.47 -23.65
CA PRO A 204 5.73 2.42 -24.64
C PRO A 204 6.18 1.07 -24.04
N LEU A 205 6.59 1.05 -22.77
CA LEU A 205 7.00 -0.15 -22.03
C LEU A 205 5.85 -0.73 -21.19
N LEU A 206 4.75 0.01 -21.04
CA LEU A 206 3.61 -0.34 -20.20
C LEU A 206 2.42 -0.72 -21.10
N PRO A 207 1.83 -1.92 -20.94
CA PRO A 207 0.74 -2.37 -21.79
C PRO A 207 -0.59 -1.67 -21.44
N GLY A 208 -1.21 -1.04 -22.43
CA GLY A 208 -2.49 -0.36 -22.32
C GLY A 208 -2.40 1.01 -21.67
N GLN A 209 -3.43 1.39 -20.91
CA GLN A 209 -3.39 2.61 -20.11
C GLN A 209 -2.44 2.46 -18.91
N ASP A 210 -1.79 3.55 -18.54
CA ASP A 210 -0.82 3.59 -17.44
C ASP A 210 -0.82 4.92 -16.69
N ASP A 211 -0.22 4.94 -15.51
CA ASP A 211 0.01 6.15 -14.71
C ASP A 211 1.45 6.71 -14.84
N GLY A 212 2.20 6.26 -15.86
CA GLY A 212 3.61 6.55 -16.07
C GLY A 212 4.57 5.57 -15.38
N VAL A 213 4.09 4.70 -14.48
CA VAL A 213 4.93 3.69 -13.80
C VAL A 213 4.28 2.31 -13.79
N LEU A 214 2.96 2.25 -13.73
CA LEU A 214 2.17 1.03 -13.61
C LEU A 214 1.10 0.99 -14.70
N ALA A 215 1.03 -0.15 -15.39
CA ALA A 215 -0.04 -0.42 -16.33
C ALA A 215 -1.37 -0.76 -15.63
N ASN A 216 -2.48 -0.60 -16.36
CA ASN A 216 -3.82 -0.67 -15.79
C ASN A 216 -4.17 -2.05 -15.21
N HIS A 217 -3.58 -3.13 -15.74
CA HIS A 217 -3.80 -4.45 -15.16
C HIS A 217 -3.28 -4.54 -13.71
N THR A 218 -2.27 -3.75 -13.35
CA THR A 218 -1.82 -3.62 -11.96
C THR A 218 -2.68 -2.64 -11.18
N LEU A 219 -2.93 -1.45 -11.74
CA LEU A 219 -3.72 -0.40 -11.08
C LEU A 219 -5.15 -0.83 -10.73
N CYS A 220 -5.77 -1.63 -11.60
CA CYS A 220 -7.13 -2.15 -11.39
C CYS A 220 -7.17 -3.48 -10.63
N GLY A 221 -6.02 -4.02 -10.20
CA GLY A 221 -5.96 -5.30 -9.49
C GLY A 221 -6.37 -6.51 -10.33
N ILE A 222 -6.01 -6.51 -11.62
CA ILE A 222 -6.33 -7.60 -12.56
C ILE A 222 -5.41 -8.80 -12.29
N ASN A 223 -6.01 -9.99 -12.29
CA ASN A 223 -5.36 -11.23 -11.89
C ASN A 223 -4.38 -11.82 -12.93
N ARG A 224 -4.13 -11.10 -14.02
CA ARG A 224 -3.14 -11.43 -15.05
C ARG A 224 -2.54 -10.15 -15.60
N VAL A 225 -1.34 -10.26 -16.16
CA VAL A 225 -0.76 -9.22 -17.03
C VAL A 225 -1.62 -9.14 -18.29
N GLY A 226 -1.92 -7.93 -18.74
CA GLY A 226 -2.76 -7.70 -19.89
C GLY A 226 -2.66 -6.27 -20.39
N ASP A 227 -2.83 -6.15 -21.70
CA ASP A 227 -2.98 -4.88 -22.42
C ASP A 227 -4.43 -4.39 -22.25
N ILE A 228 -4.61 -3.36 -21.41
CA ILE A 228 -5.93 -2.88 -20.99
C ILE A 228 -6.03 -1.38 -21.25
N ASP A 229 -6.72 -1.03 -22.32
CA ASP A 229 -6.98 0.34 -22.76
C ASP A 229 -8.15 1.01 -22.03
N SER A 230 -8.88 0.28 -21.19
CA SER A 230 -10.08 0.74 -20.50
C SER A 230 -9.78 1.08 -19.05
N SER A 231 -10.32 2.21 -18.61
CA SER A 231 -10.32 2.67 -17.23
C SER A 231 -10.76 1.61 -16.22
N CYS A 232 -10.19 1.65 -15.02
CA CYS A 232 -10.64 0.82 -13.91
C CYS A 232 -12.12 1.13 -13.56
N PRO A 233 -13.05 0.18 -13.69
CA PRO A 233 -14.41 0.39 -13.22
C PRO A 233 -14.41 0.54 -11.70
N TYR A 234 -15.28 1.40 -11.17
CA TYR A 234 -15.51 1.49 -9.73
C TYR A 234 -16.04 0.16 -9.18
N GLY A 235 -15.68 -0.14 -7.94
CA GLY A 235 -16.09 -1.37 -7.27
C GLY A 235 -15.18 -2.57 -7.60
N THR A 236 -15.80 -3.76 -7.60
CA THR A 236 -15.15 -5.05 -7.89
C THR A 236 -15.41 -5.53 -9.32
N GLY A 237 -15.93 -4.65 -10.19
CA GLY A 237 -16.34 -5.00 -11.55
C GLY A 237 -15.19 -5.50 -12.43
N ARG A 238 -15.48 -6.48 -13.29
CA ARG A 238 -14.55 -6.90 -14.36
C ARG A 238 -14.40 -5.80 -15.42
N ILE A 239 -13.28 -5.79 -16.12
CA ILE A 239 -13.08 -4.94 -17.31
C ILE A 239 -13.47 -5.76 -18.53
N ARG A 240 -14.19 -5.13 -19.47
CA ARG A 240 -14.63 -5.76 -20.71
C ARG A 240 -14.31 -4.85 -21.89
N GLU A 241 -13.43 -5.32 -22.77
CA GLU A 241 -12.93 -4.52 -23.90
C GLU A 241 -13.40 -5.11 -25.22
N PRO A 242 -14.02 -4.32 -26.12
CA PRO A 242 -14.38 -4.76 -27.45
C PRO A 242 -13.14 -4.81 -28.36
N TYR A 243 -13.08 -5.80 -29.24
CA TYR A 243 -12.11 -5.82 -30.34
C TYR A 243 -12.76 -6.36 -31.62
N ALA A 244 -12.22 -5.91 -32.76
CA ALA A 244 -12.69 -6.33 -34.07
C ALA A 244 -12.23 -7.76 -34.37
N CYS A 245 -13.15 -8.63 -34.79
CA CYS A 245 -12.90 -10.05 -34.99
C CYS A 245 -13.74 -10.63 -36.15
N GLY A 246 -13.51 -11.90 -36.49
CA GLY A 246 -14.21 -12.57 -37.59
C GLY A 246 -13.65 -12.24 -38.97
N PHE A 247 -14.33 -12.73 -40.02
CA PHE A 247 -13.92 -12.49 -41.41
C PHE A 247 -13.95 -10.99 -41.73
N LEU A 248 -12.82 -10.46 -42.19
CA LEU A 248 -12.62 -9.02 -42.46
C LEU A 248 -12.91 -8.11 -41.23
N TRP A 249 -12.80 -8.65 -40.01
CA TRP A 249 -13.00 -7.91 -38.75
C TRP A 249 -14.40 -7.27 -38.59
N LEU A 250 -15.42 -7.83 -39.26
CA LEU A 250 -16.78 -7.29 -39.28
C LEU A 250 -17.61 -7.60 -38.03
N SER A 251 -17.07 -8.36 -37.06
CA SER A 251 -17.74 -8.70 -35.81
C SER A 251 -17.06 -8.03 -34.61
N THR A 252 -17.81 -7.81 -33.53
CA THR A 252 -17.27 -7.35 -32.24
C THR A 252 -17.17 -8.52 -31.26
N CYS A 253 -15.95 -8.84 -30.88
CA CYS A 253 -15.64 -9.78 -29.81
C CYS A 253 -15.28 -9.00 -28.53
N TYR A 254 -15.16 -9.71 -27.41
CA TYR A 254 -14.85 -9.08 -26.12
C TYR A 254 -13.83 -9.88 -25.34
N THR A 255 -12.82 -9.18 -24.84
CA THR A 255 -11.90 -9.70 -23.83
C THR A 255 -12.42 -9.31 -22.45
N ASN A 256 -12.43 -10.26 -21.51
CA ASN A 256 -12.83 -10.00 -20.12
C ASN A 256 -11.60 -10.14 -19.21
N TYR A 257 -11.32 -9.11 -18.43
CA TYR A 257 -10.25 -9.08 -17.43
C TYR A 257 -10.86 -9.14 -16.03
N TYR A 258 -10.42 -10.12 -15.25
CA TYR A 258 -10.94 -10.40 -13.92
C TYR A 258 -9.98 -9.87 -12.87
N ARG A 259 -10.54 -9.35 -11.78
CA ARG A 259 -9.77 -8.85 -10.65
C ARG A 259 -9.44 -9.98 -9.68
N TRP A 260 -8.46 -9.74 -8.82
CA TRP A 260 -8.40 -10.45 -7.56
C TRP A 260 -9.64 -10.12 -6.71
N SER A 261 -10.17 -11.11 -6.00
CA SER A 261 -11.49 -11.04 -5.37
C SER A 261 -11.62 -9.95 -4.32
N ASN A 262 -10.51 -9.57 -3.69
CA ASN A 262 -10.51 -8.66 -2.55
C ASN A 262 -10.09 -7.23 -2.93
N TYR A 263 -10.03 -6.92 -4.23
CA TYR A 263 -9.53 -5.65 -4.75
C TYR A 263 -10.70 -4.81 -5.26
N ASN A 264 -10.79 -3.56 -4.78
CA ASN A 264 -11.96 -2.70 -4.97
C ASN A 264 -11.53 -1.30 -5.42
N THR A 265 -11.87 -0.86 -6.63
CA THR A 265 -11.51 0.51 -7.06
C THR A 265 -12.47 1.52 -6.42
N VAL A 266 -11.92 2.46 -5.65
CA VAL A 266 -12.68 3.53 -4.98
C VAL A 266 -12.44 4.91 -5.57
N LEU A 267 -11.37 5.07 -6.35
CA LEU A 267 -11.04 6.33 -7.01
C LEU A 267 -10.36 6.08 -8.35
N LEU A 268 -10.81 6.80 -9.37
CA LEU A 268 -10.17 6.91 -10.67
C LEU A 268 -10.01 8.39 -11.02
N ARG A 269 -8.79 8.81 -11.39
CA ARG A 269 -8.52 10.16 -11.87
C ARG A 269 -7.66 10.14 -13.13
N LYS A 270 -8.29 10.38 -14.27
CA LYS A 270 -7.62 10.28 -15.59
C LYS A 270 -6.48 11.29 -15.78
N SER A 271 -6.54 12.42 -15.10
CA SER A 271 -5.54 13.50 -15.18
C SER A 271 -4.31 13.26 -14.31
N ASP A 272 -4.37 12.26 -13.43
CA ASP A 272 -3.42 12.16 -12.32
C ASP A 272 -2.37 11.11 -12.68
N THR A 273 -1.12 11.45 -12.40
CA THR A 273 0.03 10.57 -12.62
C THR A 273 0.28 9.66 -11.42
N HIS A 274 1.27 8.77 -11.53
CA HIS A 274 1.73 7.95 -10.41
C HIS A 274 2.05 8.82 -9.18
N GLY A 275 2.83 9.89 -9.36
CA GLY A 275 3.22 10.81 -8.28
C GLY A 275 2.07 11.56 -7.62
N ASP A 276 1.02 11.92 -8.38
CA ASP A 276 -0.17 12.61 -7.87
C ASP A 276 -0.98 11.75 -6.89
N ALA A 277 -0.92 10.42 -7.07
CA ALA A 277 -1.65 9.46 -6.26
C ALA A 277 -1.28 9.50 -4.77
N ARG A 278 -0.17 10.12 -4.39
CA ARG A 278 0.18 10.39 -2.98
C ARG A 278 -0.89 11.18 -2.22
N SER A 279 -1.80 11.85 -2.92
CA SER A 279 -2.88 12.67 -2.33
C SER A 279 -4.26 11.97 -2.32
N HIS A 280 -4.35 10.67 -2.62
CA HIS A 280 -5.61 9.94 -2.83
C HIS A 280 -6.19 9.21 -1.59
N TYR A 281 -5.74 9.58 -0.39
CA TYR A 281 -6.09 8.93 0.88
C TYR A 281 -7.46 9.35 1.44
#